data_AF-A0A1J5TPX0-F1
#
_entry.id   AF-A0A1J5TPX0-F1
#
_cell.length_a   1.000
_cell.length_b   1.000
_cell.length_c   1.000
_cell.angle_alpha   90.00
_cell.angle_beta   90.00
_cell.angle_gamma   90.00
#
_symmetry.space_group_name_H-M   'P 1'
#
loop_
_entity.id
_entity.type
_entity.pdbx_description
1 polymer ?
#
loop_
_entity_poly.entity_id
_entity_poly.type
_entity_poly.pdbx_seq_one_letter_code
_entity_poly.pdbx_strand_id
1 'polypeptide(L)'
;MSRLDDLDIAILSFVSDFPNSTITSCAKELYNPEDTEMLQKKDTMLRHRYKGLVTENLLIKSAEERKSTYKINKTRIKFGNAKDLGTKKIIPDYIINDFCIAIFMDDGFVVKSLDKLEHKWSSSN
;
A
#
# COMPACT_ATOMS: atom_id res chain seq x y z
N MET A 1 -5.35 10.76 -13.58
CA MET A 1 -4.51 10.26 -12.48
C MET A 1 -5.37 9.39 -11.60
N SER A 2 -4.99 8.14 -11.37
CA SER A 2 -5.72 7.31 -10.39
C SER A 2 -5.37 7.87 -9.01
N ARG A 3 -6.36 8.42 -8.30
CA ARG A 3 -6.15 8.88 -6.93
C ARG A 3 -5.97 7.62 -6.09
N LEU A 4 -4.78 7.43 -5.50
CA LEU A 4 -4.49 6.28 -4.64
C LEU A 4 -5.60 6.14 -3.59
N ASP A 5 -6.26 4.99 -3.62
CA ASP A 5 -7.35 4.68 -2.71
C ASP A 5 -6.86 3.83 -1.52
N ASP A 6 -7.78 3.55 -0.61
CA ASP A 6 -7.51 2.80 0.62
C ASP A 6 -6.94 1.39 0.34
N LEU A 7 -7.31 0.76 -0.78
CA LEU A 7 -6.77 -0.54 -1.17
C LEU A 7 -5.33 -0.40 -1.69
N ASP A 8 -5.04 0.63 -2.47
CA ASP A 8 -3.68 0.89 -2.93
C ASP A 8 -2.75 1.14 -1.73
N ILE A 9 -3.22 1.88 -0.71
CA ILE A 9 -2.47 2.09 0.53
C ILE A 9 -2.26 0.77 1.27
N ALA A 10 -3.28 -0.07 1.41
CA ALA A 10 -3.16 -1.38 2.07
C ALA A 10 -2.14 -2.29 1.37
N ILE A 11 -2.12 -2.28 0.03
CA ILE A 11 -1.11 -3.01 -0.76
C ILE A 11 0.31 -2.50 -0.45
N LEU A 12 0.51 -1.18 -0.44
CA LEU A 12 1.83 -0.59 -0.18
C LEU A 12 2.30 -0.88 1.25
N SER A 13 1.41 -0.82 2.24
CA SER A 13 1.71 -1.21 3.62
C SER A 13 2.09 -2.69 3.71
N PHE A 14 1.29 -3.58 3.12
CA PHE A 14 1.59 -5.02 3.10
C PHE A 14 2.96 -5.32 2.48
N VAL A 15 3.28 -4.72 1.33
CA VAL A 15 4.57 -4.96 0.65
C VAL A 15 5.74 -4.33 1.42
N SER A 16 5.52 -3.28 2.20
CA SER A 16 6.52 -2.71 3.09
C SER A 16 6.90 -3.68 4.21
N ASP A 17 5.90 -4.29 4.84
CA ASP A 17 6.09 -5.22 5.94
C ASP A 17 6.62 -6.58 5.47
N PHE A 18 6.19 -7.01 4.27
CA PHE A 18 6.60 -8.26 3.64
C PHE A 18 7.30 -7.97 2.29
N PRO A 19 8.56 -7.50 2.31
CA PRO A 19 9.31 -7.26 1.07
C PRO A 19 9.55 -8.56 0.32
N ASN A 20 9.55 -8.49 -1.01
CA ASN A 20 9.61 -9.63 -1.92
C ASN A 20 8.40 -10.59 -1.82
N SER A 21 7.27 -10.10 -1.30
CA SER A 21 6.00 -10.83 -1.30
C SER A 21 5.38 -10.91 -2.71
N THR A 22 4.40 -11.79 -2.84
CA THR A 22 3.65 -11.97 -4.09
C THR A 22 2.25 -11.38 -3.99
N ILE A 23 1.61 -11.14 -5.14
CA ILE A 23 0.20 -10.72 -5.20
C ILE A 23 -0.70 -11.73 -4.46
N THR A 24 -0.43 -13.03 -4.61
CA THR A 24 -1.20 -14.09 -3.96
C THR A 24 -1.06 -14.05 -2.44
N SER A 25 0.13 -13.76 -1.92
CA SER A 25 0.35 -13.57 -0.47
C SER A 25 -0.48 -12.39 0.05
N CYS A 26 -0.47 -11.28 -0.68
CA CYS A 26 -1.27 -10.09 -0.35
C CYS A 26 -2.78 -10.38 -0.38
N ALA A 27 -3.25 -11.15 -1.37
CA ALA A 27 -4.64 -11.57 -1.47
C ALA A 27 -5.09 -12.38 -0.25
N LYS A 28 -4.24 -13.29 0.21
CA LYS A 28 -4.50 -14.11 1.40
C LYS A 28 -4.60 -13.26 2.66
N GLU A 29 -3.66 -12.33 2.83
CA GLU A 29 -3.62 -11.46 4.00
C GLU A 29 -4.82 -10.50 4.05
N LEU A 30 -5.11 -9.81 2.95
CA LEU A 30 -6.14 -8.76 2.94
C LEU A 30 -7.57 -9.27 2.96
N TYR A 31 -7.81 -10.49 2.45
CA TYR A 31 -9.17 -10.99 2.22
C TYR A 31 -9.48 -12.32 2.91
N ASN A 32 -8.49 -13.01 3.47
CA ASN A 32 -8.63 -14.34 4.07
C ASN A 32 -9.60 -15.26 3.30
N PRO A 33 -9.34 -15.54 2.00
CA PRO A 33 -10.29 -16.24 1.15
C PRO A 33 -10.50 -17.68 1.62
N GLU A 34 -11.76 -18.10 1.69
CA GLU A 34 -12.15 -19.44 2.18
C GLU A 34 -11.95 -20.54 1.14
N ASP A 35 -11.87 -20.19 -0.15
CA ASP A 35 -11.71 -21.13 -1.25
C ASP A 35 -10.80 -20.59 -2.38
N THR A 36 -10.51 -21.48 -3.34
CA THR A 36 -9.64 -21.17 -4.47
C THR A 36 -10.26 -20.19 -5.48
N GLU A 37 -11.58 -20.17 -5.63
CA GLU A 37 -12.27 -19.30 -6.58
C GLU A 37 -12.22 -17.84 -6.10
N MET A 38 -12.54 -17.61 -4.83
CA MET A 38 -12.41 -16.32 -4.17
C MET A 38 -10.96 -15.84 -4.22
N LEU A 39 -9.98 -16.71 -3.95
CA LEU A 39 -8.57 -16.38 -4.06
C LEU A 39 -8.20 -15.92 -5.49
N GLN A 40 -8.62 -16.66 -6.52
CA GLN A 40 -8.34 -16.29 -7.92
C GLN A 40 -8.96 -14.95 -8.31
N LYS A 41 -10.19 -14.69 -7.85
CA LYS A 41 -10.89 -13.42 -8.08
C LYS A 41 -10.14 -12.24 -7.44
N LYS A 42 -9.72 -12.39 -6.17
CA LYS A 42 -8.96 -11.37 -5.45
C LYS A 42 -7.56 -11.17 -6.04
N ASP A 43 -6.86 -12.24 -6.40
CA ASP A 43 -5.54 -12.18 -7.05
C ASP A 43 -5.61 -11.41 -8.38
N THR A 44 -6.61 -11.70 -9.21
CA THR A 44 -6.82 -11.02 -10.50
C THR A 44 -7.08 -9.53 -10.32
N MET A 45 -7.91 -9.15 -9.35
CA MET A 45 -8.18 -7.75 -9.03
C MET A 45 -6.91 -7.04 -8.54
N LEU A 46 -6.17 -7.64 -7.61
CA LEU A 46 -4.92 -7.08 -7.09
C LEU A 46 -3.86 -6.96 -8.17
N ARG A 47 -3.80 -7.89 -9.14
CA ARG A 47 -2.87 -7.81 -10.28
C ARG A 47 -3.02 -6.52 -11.08
N HIS A 48 -4.26 -6.05 -11.27
CA HIS A 48 -4.50 -4.76 -11.92
C HIS A 48 -3.95 -3.60 -11.09
N ARG A 49 -4.17 -3.61 -9.77
CA ARG A 49 -3.66 -2.58 -8.84
C ARG A 49 -2.13 -2.56 -8.80
N TYR A 50 -1.50 -3.71 -8.65
CA TYR A 50 -0.04 -3.85 -8.66
C TYR A 50 0.58 -3.33 -9.96
N LYS A 51 -0.05 -3.59 -11.12
CA LYS A 51 0.42 -3.06 -12.40
C LYS A 51 0.41 -1.52 -12.41
N GLY A 52 -0.64 -0.90 -11.86
CA GLY A 52 -0.72 0.54 -11.67
C GLY A 52 0.41 1.08 -10.79
N LEU A 53 0.57 0.50 -9.60
CA LEU A 53 1.61 0.90 -8.63
C LEU A 53 3.04 0.72 -9.16
N VAL A 54 3.28 -0.30 -9.98
CA VAL A 54 4.58 -0.47 -10.67
C VAL A 54 4.77 0.59 -11.75
N THR A 55 3.73 0.90 -12.52
CA THR A 55 3.78 1.94 -13.55
C THR A 55 4.06 3.32 -12.94
N GLU A 56 3.51 3.59 -11.76
CA GLU A 56 3.77 4.81 -10.98
C GLU A 56 5.08 4.77 -10.18
N ASN A 57 5.90 3.71 -10.34
CA ASN A 57 7.18 3.53 -9.67
C ASN A 57 7.09 3.53 -8.12
N LEU A 58 5.93 3.19 -7.58
CA LEU A 58 5.68 3.02 -6.15
C LEU A 58 6.05 1.60 -5.69
N LEU A 59 5.84 0.62 -6.57
CA LEU A 59 6.33 -0.75 -6.40
C LEU A 59 7.43 -1.07 -7.41
N ILE A 60 8.47 -1.76 -6.93
CA ILE A 60 9.52 -2.33 -7.77
C ILE A 60 9.23 -3.82 -7.90
N LYS A 61 8.95 -4.25 -9.14
CA LYS A 61 8.75 -5.65 -9.48
C LYS A 61 10.10 -6.33 -9.73
N SER A 62 10.34 -7.45 -9.07
CA SER A 62 11.38 -8.41 -9.47
C SER A 62 10.70 -9.64 -10.07
N ALA A 63 11.25 -10.16 -11.17
CA ALA A 63 10.77 -11.39 -11.78
C ALA A 63 11.91 -12.40 -11.79
N GLU A 64 11.81 -13.41 -10.94
CA GLU A 64 12.69 -14.58 -10.97
C GLU A 64 11.89 -15.75 -11.54
N GLU A 65 12.35 -16.26 -12.69
CA GLU A 65 11.99 -17.45 -13.48
C GLU A 65 10.51 -17.88 -13.60
N ARG A 66 9.72 -17.88 -12.52
CA ARG A 66 8.28 -18.25 -12.49
C ARG A 66 7.41 -17.43 -11.52
N LYS A 67 7.98 -16.55 -10.69
CA LYS A 67 7.21 -15.76 -9.71
C LYS A 67 7.64 -14.30 -9.74
N SER A 68 6.65 -13.40 -9.74
CA SER A 68 6.89 -11.97 -9.57
C SER A 68 6.78 -11.63 -8.08
N THR A 69 7.84 -11.03 -7.56
CA THR A 69 7.91 -10.50 -6.19
C THR A 69 7.96 -8.98 -6.23
N TYR A 70 7.51 -8.33 -5.16
CA TYR A 70 7.38 -6.89 -5.11
C TYR A 70 8.02 -6.33 -3.84
N LYS A 71 8.59 -5.14 -3.98
CA LYS A 71 9.09 -4.32 -2.87
C LYS A 71 8.66 -2.88 -3.08
N ILE A 72 8.52 -2.12 -2.01
CA ILE A 72 8.25 -0.68 -2.11
C ILE A 72 9.45 0.05 -2.71
N ASN A 73 9.20 1.15 -3.42
CA ASN A 73 10.24 2.09 -3.77
C ASN A 73 10.52 3.04 -2.61
N LYS A 74 11.61 2.78 -1.87
CA LYS A 74 12.01 3.56 -0.68
C LYS A 74 12.36 5.02 -0.98
N THR A 75 12.59 5.40 -2.23
CA THR A 75 12.80 6.82 -2.59
C THR A 75 11.48 7.58 -2.75
N ARG A 76 10.39 6.85 -3.00
CA ARG A 76 9.04 7.39 -3.24
C ARG A 76 8.13 7.21 -2.03
N ILE A 77 8.42 6.25 -1.15
CA ILE A 77 7.55 5.88 -0.03
C ILE A 77 8.34 5.95 1.27
N LYS A 78 7.76 6.61 2.27
CA LYS A 78 8.26 6.64 3.65
C LYS A 78 7.14 6.32 4.62
N PHE A 79 7.47 5.59 5.68
CA PHE A 79 6.59 5.30 6.79
C PHE A 79 7.14 5.95 8.06
N GLY A 80 6.26 6.36 8.96
CA GLY A 80 6.64 7.00 10.21
C GLY A 80 5.49 7.77 10.84
N ASN A 81 5.72 8.33 12.02
CA ASN A 81 4.75 9.26 12.59
C ASN A 81 4.64 10.47 11.69
N ALA A 82 3.45 11.05 11.60
CA ALA A 82 3.22 12.20 10.74
C ALA A 82 4.26 13.32 11.00
N LYS A 83 4.51 13.67 12.28
CA LYS A 83 5.54 14.65 12.70
C LYS A 83 6.95 14.41 12.13
N ASP A 84 7.30 13.17 11.79
CA ASP A 84 8.64 12.77 11.33
C ASP A 84 8.71 12.71 9.79
N LEU A 85 7.55 12.67 9.11
CA LEU A 85 7.45 12.56 7.65
C LEU A 85 7.38 13.90 6.91
N GLY A 86 7.04 14.98 7.61
CA GLY A 86 6.91 16.32 7.00
C GLY A 86 6.98 17.46 8.01
N THR A 87 7.02 18.69 7.51
CA THR A 87 6.96 19.89 8.37
C THR A 87 5.54 20.11 8.90
N LYS A 88 5.39 20.51 10.17
CA LYS A 88 4.10 20.80 10.83
C LYS A 88 3.09 21.60 9.99
N LYS A 89 3.55 22.49 9.09
CA LYS A 89 2.67 23.32 8.25
C LYS A 89 1.84 22.55 7.22
N ILE A 90 2.21 21.33 6.86
CA ILE A 90 1.58 20.57 5.76
C ILE A 90 0.79 19.37 6.28
N ILE A 91 0.99 19.01 7.55
CA ILE A 91 0.36 17.87 8.18
C ILE A 91 -0.82 18.38 9.02
N PRO A 92 -2.06 17.97 8.71
CA PRO A 92 -3.21 18.35 9.52
C PRO A 92 -3.04 17.91 10.98
N ASP A 93 -3.41 18.79 11.91
CA ASP A 93 -3.28 18.53 13.35
C ASP A 93 -3.97 17.21 13.78
N TYR A 94 -5.04 16.83 13.09
CA TYR A 94 -5.82 15.63 13.40
C TYR A 94 -5.13 14.29 13.07
N ILE A 95 -3.98 14.28 12.39
CA ILE A 95 -3.15 13.07 12.15
C ILE A 95 -1.74 13.20 12.72
N ILE A 96 -1.44 14.26 13.48
CA ILE A 96 -0.05 14.58 13.86
C ILE A 96 0.63 13.47 14.70
N ASN A 97 -0.18 12.70 15.43
CA ASN A 97 0.24 11.59 16.27
C ASN A 97 0.05 10.22 15.62
N ASP A 98 -0.54 10.16 14.42
CA ASP A 98 -0.85 8.89 13.75
C ASP A 98 0.39 8.32 13.06
N PHE A 99 0.46 7.00 12.98
CA PHE A 99 1.40 6.34 12.08
C PHE A 99 0.91 6.47 10.64
N CYS A 100 1.79 6.95 9.75
CA CYS A 100 1.41 7.38 8.41
C CYS A 100 2.32 6.77 7.33
N ILE A 101 1.77 6.73 6.13
CA ILE A 101 2.52 6.55 4.89
C ILE A 101 2.57 7.88 4.13
N ALA A 102 3.76 8.27 3.73
CA ALA A 102 4.01 9.41 2.85
C ALA A 102 4.47 8.91 1.48
N ILE A 103 3.81 9.38 0.44
CA ILE A 103 4.03 8.99 -0.96
C ILE A 103 4.41 10.23 -1.76
N PHE A 104 5.62 10.24 -2.30
CA PHE A 104 6.21 11.33 -3.07
C PHE A 104 6.02 11.07 -4.57
N MET A 105 5.12 11.83 -5.18
CA MET A 105 4.84 11.82 -6.61
C MET A 105 5.62 12.95 -7.30
N ASP A 106 5.65 12.97 -8.63
CA ASP A 106 6.38 14.02 -9.36
C ASP A 106 5.73 15.41 -9.23
N ASP A 107 4.42 15.47 -8.95
CA ASP A 107 3.62 16.68 -8.86
C ASP A 107 3.25 17.08 -7.41
N GLY A 108 3.74 16.33 -6.41
CA GLY A 108 3.46 16.61 -5.01
C GLY A 108 3.68 15.42 -4.11
N PHE A 109 3.07 15.45 -2.93
CA PHE A 109 3.10 14.32 -2.02
C PHE A 109 1.76 14.11 -1.34
N VAL A 110 1.50 12.87 -0.94
CA VAL A 110 0.28 12.47 -0.25
C VAL A 110 0.67 11.82 1.07
N VAL A 111 -0.01 12.21 2.16
CA VAL A 111 0.11 11.57 3.47
C VAL A 111 -1.22 10.91 3.81
N LYS A 112 -1.18 9.65 4.23
CA LYS A 112 -2.34 8.88 4.69
C LYS A 112 -2.04 8.28 6.05
N SER A 113 -2.99 8.42 6.98
CA SER A 113 -2.94 7.76 8.29
C SER A 113 -3.28 6.28 8.13
N LEU A 114 -2.39 5.42 8.62
CA LEU A 114 -2.57 3.98 8.63
C LEU A 114 -3.47 3.55 9.80
N ASP A 115 -3.38 4.24 10.94
CA ASP A 115 -4.24 4.00 12.10
C ASP A 115 -5.73 4.20 11.74
N LYS A 116 -6.03 5.25 10.96
CA LYS A 116 -7.39 5.49 10.47
C LYS A 116 -7.85 4.46 9.44
N LEU A 117 -6.92 3.97 8.62
CA LEU A 117 -7.21 2.93 7.64
C LEU A 117 -7.57 1.62 8.35
N GLU A 118 -6.82 1.26 9.38
CA GLU A 118 -7.08 0.11 10.25
C GLU A 118 -8.45 0.25 10.93
N HIS A 119 -8.71 1.37 11.62
CA HIS A 119 -10.00 1.61 12.27
C HIS A 119 -11.20 1.47 11.32
N LYS A 120 -11.09 1.99 10.10
CA LYS A 120 -12.14 1.87 9.09
C LYS A 120 -12.38 0.42 8.69
N TRP A 121 -11.31 -0.37 8.55
CA TRP A 121 -11.42 -1.79 8.22
C TRP A 121 -12.00 -2.61 9.39
N SER A 122 -11.55 -2.34 10.61
CA SER A 122 -12.06 -3.01 11.82
C SER A 122 -13.52 -2.66 12.12
N SER A 123 -13.99 -1.49 11.69
CA SER A 123 -15.39 -1.08 11.84
C SER A 123 -16.32 -1.56 10.71
N SER A 124 -15.74 -2.14 9.65
CA SER A 124 -16.48 -2.64 8.48
C SER A 124 -16.60 -4.17 8.45
N ASN A 125 -16.02 -4.86 9.45
CA ASN A 125 -16.18 -6.28 9.75
C ASN A 125 -17.07 -6.46 10.99
#